data_AF-A0AAX3PIN7-F1
#
_entry.id   AF-A0AAX3PIN7-F1
#
_cell.length_a   1.000
_cell.length_b   1.000
_cell.length_c   1.000
_cell.angle_alpha   90.00
_cell.angle_beta   90.00
_cell.angle_gamma   90.00
#
_symmetry.space_group_name_H-M   'P 1'
#
loop_
_entity.id
_entity.type
_entity.pdbx_description
1 polymer ?
#
loop_
_entity_poly.entity_id
_entity_poly.type
_entity_poly.pdbx_seq_one_letter_code
_entity_poly.pdbx_strand_id
1 'polypeptide(L)'
;METSSQRSIIEEQIRECFGRTVWTHKTHEKCADILSFRQNFLKITQIVISGLVTTGIFASVFGDSSWLAIVAAILSFLLTLLNTFVKNYDLGALAQKHIDSAIQIWNIRENYLSLLTDIQSNTISIEQIIERRDLYQKELFEIYKGTPRTFSKAYSKATKALKECEELTFSDSEIDILLPKSLRKSNK
;
A
#
# COMPACT_ATOMS: atom_id res chain seq x y z
N MET A 1 -23.90 20.15 -29.74
CA MET A 1 -24.73 19.41 -28.77
C MET A 1 -24.36 17.93 -28.72
N GLU A 2 -24.16 17.27 -29.85
CA GLU A 2 -23.72 15.86 -29.88
C GLU A 2 -22.28 15.66 -29.39
N THR A 3 -21.33 16.49 -29.82
CA THR A 3 -19.92 16.42 -29.38
C THR A 3 -19.73 16.73 -27.90
N SER A 4 -20.50 17.67 -27.34
CA SER A 4 -20.52 17.96 -25.90
C SER A 4 -21.10 16.79 -25.08
N SER A 5 -22.10 16.09 -25.64
CA SER A 5 -22.68 14.88 -25.03
C SER A 5 -21.69 13.71 -25.04
N GLN A 6 -21.05 13.46 -26.18
CA GLN A 6 -20.03 12.42 -26.33
C GLN A 6 -18.83 12.63 -25.39
N ARG A 7 -18.35 13.87 -25.27
CA ARG A 7 -17.27 14.23 -24.34
C ARG A 7 -17.63 13.90 -22.90
N SER A 8 -18.85 14.24 -22.46
CA SER A 8 -19.34 13.95 -21.11
C SER A 8 -19.34 12.45 -20.80
N ILE A 9 -19.84 11.62 -21.74
CA ILE A 9 -19.90 10.16 -21.56
C ILE A 9 -18.50 9.57 -21.37
N ILE A 10 -17.52 10.04 -22.17
CA ILE A 10 -16.14 9.55 -22.09
C ILE A 10 -15.48 10.02 -20.79
N GLU A 11 -15.72 11.26 -20.39
CA GLU A 11 -15.23 11.79 -19.11
C GLU A 11 -15.76 10.98 -17.92
N GLU A 12 -17.07 10.68 -17.89
CA GLU A 12 -17.69 9.87 -16.84
C GLU A 12 -17.01 8.49 -16.70
N GLN A 13 -16.75 7.82 -17.81
CA GLN A 13 -16.02 6.55 -17.81
C GLN A 13 -14.60 6.71 -17.23
N ILE A 14 -13.89 7.78 -17.60
CA ILE A 14 -12.53 8.04 -17.11
C ILE A 14 -12.55 8.35 -15.60
N ARG A 15 -13.57 9.07 -15.12
CA ARG A 15 -13.77 9.33 -13.68
C ARG A 15 -13.97 8.02 -12.91
N GLU A 16 -14.76 7.08 -13.46
CA GLU A 16 -14.93 5.76 -12.85
C GLU A 16 -13.60 4.97 -12.84
N CYS A 17 -12.85 4.99 -13.95
CA CYS A 17 -11.55 4.35 -14.05
C CYS A 17 -10.54 4.94 -13.04
N PHE A 18 -10.51 6.26 -12.89
CA PHE A 18 -9.71 6.97 -11.89
C PHE A 18 -10.09 6.50 -10.47
N GLY A 19 -11.38 6.51 -10.14
CA GLY A 19 -11.87 6.07 -8.82
C GLY A 19 -11.48 4.61 -8.53
N ARG A 20 -11.66 3.70 -9.49
CA ARG A 20 -11.24 2.30 -9.32
C ARG A 20 -9.73 2.18 -9.08
N THR A 21 -8.93 2.93 -9.84
CA THR A 21 -7.46 2.96 -9.69
C THR A 21 -7.05 3.49 -8.31
N VAL A 22 -7.68 4.56 -7.84
CA VAL A 22 -7.51 5.12 -6.49
C VAL A 22 -7.74 4.07 -5.41
N TRP A 23 -8.87 3.37 -5.46
CA TRP A 23 -9.21 2.35 -4.47
C TRP A 23 -8.26 1.17 -4.50
N THR A 24 -7.88 0.70 -5.69
CA THR A 24 -6.93 -0.41 -5.84
C THR A 24 -5.55 -0.03 -5.32
N HIS A 25 -5.04 1.15 -5.70
CA HIS A 25 -3.78 1.69 -5.19
C HIS A 25 -3.76 1.69 -3.66
N LYS A 26 -4.77 2.31 -3.05
CA LYS A 26 -4.84 2.42 -1.59
C LYS A 26 -4.96 1.07 -0.89
N THR A 27 -5.66 0.13 -1.52
CA THR A 27 -5.78 -1.24 -1.01
C THR A 27 -4.42 -1.95 -1.00
N HIS A 28 -3.59 -1.76 -2.02
CA HIS A 28 -2.24 -2.31 -2.05
C HIS A 28 -1.32 -1.71 -0.99
N GLU A 29 -1.37 -0.39 -0.77
CA GLU A 29 -0.64 0.25 0.34
C GLU A 29 -1.04 -0.38 1.69
N LYS A 30 -2.34 -0.51 1.97
CA LYS A 30 -2.79 -1.14 3.23
C LYS A 30 -2.48 -2.64 3.30
N CYS A 31 -2.36 -3.35 2.18
CA CYS A 31 -1.87 -4.73 2.17
C CYS A 31 -0.41 -4.78 2.64
N ALA A 32 0.44 -3.93 2.07
CA ALA A 32 1.84 -3.81 2.42
C ALA A 32 2.03 -3.44 3.90
N ASP A 33 1.28 -2.47 4.42
CA ASP A 33 1.34 -2.06 5.82
C ASP A 33 1.01 -3.22 6.78
N ILE A 34 -0.07 -3.96 6.50
CA ILE A 34 -0.51 -5.07 7.34
C ILE A 34 0.52 -6.20 7.33
N LEU A 35 1.07 -6.53 6.16
CA LEU A 35 2.07 -7.60 6.04
C LEU A 35 3.38 -7.19 6.69
N SER A 36 3.83 -5.95 6.50
CA SER A 36 5.04 -5.40 7.14
C SER A 36 4.91 -5.39 8.66
N PHE A 37 3.75 -4.99 9.19
CA PHE A 37 3.49 -5.04 10.63
C PHE A 37 3.57 -6.48 11.18
N ARG A 38 2.94 -7.44 10.48
CA ARG A 38 2.99 -8.86 10.87
C ARG A 38 4.42 -9.40 10.83
N GLN A 39 5.18 -9.07 9.78
CA GLN A 39 6.57 -9.47 9.65
C GLN A 39 7.42 -8.90 10.78
N ASN A 40 7.23 -7.63 11.12
CA ASN A 40 7.98 -6.99 12.19
C ASN A 40 7.64 -7.59 13.57
N PHE A 41 6.36 -7.90 13.80
CA PHE A 41 5.91 -8.60 15.01
C PHE A 41 6.57 -9.98 15.17
N LEU A 42 6.66 -10.76 14.08
CA LEU A 42 7.36 -12.06 14.09
C LEU A 42 8.85 -11.91 14.39
N LYS A 43 9.52 -10.94 13.75
CA LYS A 43 10.94 -10.63 14.01
C LYS A 43 11.20 -10.25 15.47
N ILE A 44 10.37 -9.37 16.03
CA ILE A 44 10.50 -8.96 17.44
C ILE A 44 10.30 -10.18 18.37
N THR A 45 9.32 -11.03 18.07
CA THR A 45 9.08 -12.27 18.84
C THR A 45 10.30 -13.20 18.80
N GLN A 46 10.93 -13.38 17.63
CA GLN A 46 12.16 -14.15 17.49
C GLN A 46 13.31 -13.58 18.33
N ILE A 47 13.48 -12.25 18.32
CA ILE A 47 14.51 -11.57 19.11
C ILE A 47 14.28 -11.79 20.61
N VAL A 48 13.04 -11.63 21.08
CA VAL A 48 12.70 -11.84 22.49
C VAL A 48 12.95 -13.28 22.91
N ILE A 49 12.46 -14.28 22.15
CA ILE A 49 12.69 -15.69 22.47
C ILE A 49 14.18 -16.01 22.44
N SER A 50 14.93 -15.50 21.46
CA SER A 50 16.39 -15.67 21.37
C SER A 50 17.12 -15.12 22.59
N GLY A 51 16.72 -13.93 23.06
CA GLY A 51 17.24 -13.33 24.29
C GLY A 51 16.93 -14.17 25.54
N LEU A 52 15.70 -14.70 25.65
CA LEU A 52 15.31 -15.59 26.74
C LEU A 52 16.08 -16.92 26.72
N VAL A 53 16.27 -17.53 25.54
CA VAL A 53 17.07 -18.76 25.39
C VAL A 53 18.51 -18.50 25.81
N THR A 54 19.13 -17.44 25.29
CA THR A 54 20.51 -17.08 25.62
C THR A 54 20.67 -16.86 27.12
N THR A 55 19.81 -16.03 27.72
CA THR A 55 19.83 -15.75 29.17
C THR A 55 19.59 -17.01 30.00
N GLY A 56 18.64 -17.87 29.59
CA GLY A 56 18.34 -19.12 30.26
C GLY A 56 19.50 -20.12 30.22
N ILE A 57 20.23 -20.19 29.11
CA ILE A 57 21.45 -21.00 29.00
C ILE A 57 22.53 -20.47 29.95
N PHE A 58 22.81 -19.16 29.94
CA PHE A 58 23.77 -18.55 30.88
C PHE A 58 23.40 -18.84 32.33
N ALA A 59 22.15 -18.60 32.72
CA ALA A 59 21.68 -18.86 34.07
C ALA A 59 21.73 -20.34 34.47
N SER A 60 21.52 -21.26 33.53
CA SER A 60 21.64 -22.70 33.79
C SER A 60 23.09 -23.20 33.91
N VAL A 61 24.04 -22.55 33.25
CA VAL A 61 25.46 -22.93 33.31
C VAL A 61 26.12 -22.40 34.58
N PHE A 62 25.75 -21.18 35.00
CA PHE A 62 26.35 -20.50 36.14
C PHE A 62 25.51 -20.57 37.43
N GLY A 63 24.32 -21.15 37.38
CA GLY A 63 23.41 -21.30 38.53
C GLY A 63 23.06 -22.76 38.83
N ASP A 64 22.46 -23.00 39.99
CA ASP A 64 22.16 -24.34 40.51
C ASP A 64 20.80 -24.92 40.05
N SER A 65 20.12 -24.26 39.12
CA SER A 65 18.75 -24.58 38.73
C SER A 65 18.66 -25.35 37.41
N SER A 66 18.75 -26.68 37.47
CA SER A 66 18.69 -27.58 36.29
C SER A 66 17.40 -27.45 35.46
N TRP A 67 16.30 -26.95 36.03
CA TRP A 67 15.05 -26.73 35.31
C TRP A 67 15.17 -25.62 34.25
N LEU A 68 16.11 -24.67 34.40
CA LEU A 68 16.36 -23.60 33.43
C LEU A 68 16.87 -24.14 32.09
N ALA A 69 17.70 -25.20 32.10
CA ALA A 69 18.15 -25.87 30.89
C ALA A 69 16.97 -26.44 30.09
N ILE A 70 16.00 -27.07 30.77
CA ILE A 70 14.82 -27.67 30.12
C ILE A 70 13.98 -26.58 29.47
N VAL A 71 13.73 -25.47 30.16
CA VAL A 71 12.98 -24.34 29.61
C VAL A 71 13.71 -23.71 28.42
N ALA A 72 15.03 -23.50 28.52
CA ALA A 72 15.83 -22.97 27.42
C ALA A 72 15.82 -23.90 26.19
N ALA A 73 15.87 -25.22 26.40
CA ALA A 73 15.78 -26.20 25.32
C ALA A 73 14.42 -26.15 24.60
N ILE A 74 13.31 -26.07 25.35
CA ILE A 74 11.95 -25.96 24.78
C ILE A 74 11.82 -24.65 23.99
N LEU A 75 12.24 -23.52 24.56
CA LEU A 75 12.19 -22.22 23.88
C LEU A 75 13.06 -22.19 22.62
N SER A 76 14.24 -22.83 22.66
CA SER A 76 15.13 -22.95 21.50
C SER A 76 14.51 -23.80 20.38
N PHE A 77 13.82 -24.89 20.73
CA PHE A 77 13.08 -25.69 19.77
C PHE A 77 11.92 -24.90 19.14
N LEU A 78 11.13 -24.17 19.95
CA LEU A 78 10.07 -23.30 19.45
C LEU A 78 10.60 -22.19 18.54
N LEU A 79 11.73 -21.57 18.90
CA LEU A 79 12.40 -20.57 18.06
C LEU A 79 12.81 -21.17 16.71
N THR A 80 13.32 -22.41 16.71
CA THR A 80 13.70 -23.13 15.49
C THR A 80 12.50 -23.42 14.59
N LEU A 81 11.38 -23.86 15.16
CA LEU A 81 10.12 -24.03 14.43
C LEU A 81 9.63 -22.71 13.83
N LEU A 82 9.65 -21.63 14.62
CA LEU A 82 9.25 -20.30 14.17
C LEU A 82 10.13 -19.79 13.03
N ASN A 83 11.46 -19.95 13.13
CA ASN A 83 12.41 -19.59 12.08
C ASN A 83 12.14 -20.38 10.79
N THR A 84 11.85 -21.67 10.90
CA THR A 84 11.52 -22.53 9.75
C THR A 84 10.22 -22.07 9.09
N PHE A 85 9.20 -21.75 9.89
CA PHE A 85 7.93 -21.24 9.37
C PHE A 85 8.10 -19.91 8.63
N VAL A 86 8.79 -18.93 9.23
CA VAL A 86 9.03 -17.61 8.62
C VAL A 86 9.87 -17.73 7.35
N LYS A 87 10.84 -18.64 7.31
CA LYS A 87 11.64 -18.90 6.11
C LYS A 87 10.78 -19.37 4.92
N ASN A 88 9.76 -20.19 5.19
CA ASN A 88 8.88 -20.71 4.15
C ASN A 88 7.75 -19.73 3.77
N TYR A 89 7.37 -18.83 4.68
CA TYR A 89 6.34 -17.81 4.47
C TYR A 89 6.93 -16.41 4.56
N ASP A 90 7.49 -15.93 3.46
CA ASP A 90 8.08 -14.59 3.40
C ASP A 90 7.01 -13.50 3.23
N LEU A 91 6.46 -13.06 4.37
CA LEU A 91 5.54 -11.92 4.43
C LEU A 91 6.21 -10.62 4.00
N GLY A 92 7.53 -10.51 4.15
CA GLY A 92 8.30 -9.34 3.72
C GLY A 92 8.35 -9.22 2.20
N ALA A 93 8.68 -10.31 1.50
CA ALA A 93 8.64 -10.35 0.04
C ALA A 93 7.23 -10.10 -0.51
N LEU A 94 6.19 -10.64 0.13
CA LEU A 94 4.80 -10.37 -0.28
C LEU A 94 4.41 -8.91 -0.02
N ALA A 95 4.83 -8.32 1.10
CA ALA A 95 4.64 -6.90 1.38
C ALA A 95 5.31 -6.05 0.30
N GLN A 96 6.56 -6.36 -0.06
CA GLN A 96 7.30 -5.64 -1.10
C GLN A 96 6.59 -5.71 -2.45
N LYS A 97 6.06 -6.89 -2.84
CA LYS A 97 5.27 -7.00 -4.08
C LYS A 97 4.04 -6.09 -4.07
N HIS A 98 3.37 -5.92 -2.93
CA HIS A 98 2.27 -4.97 -2.81
C HIS A 98 2.72 -3.52 -2.88
N ILE A 99 3.90 -3.18 -2.34
CA ILE A 99 4.50 -1.84 -2.48
C ILE A 99 4.80 -1.56 -3.96
N ASP A 100 5.44 -2.50 -4.65
CA ASP A 100 5.81 -2.34 -6.05
C ASP A 100 4.56 -2.17 -6.94
N SER A 101 3.50 -2.95 -6.68
CA SER A 101 2.20 -2.77 -7.32
C SER A 101 1.58 -1.41 -7.01
N ALA A 102 1.63 -0.96 -5.75
CA ALA A 102 1.08 0.34 -5.36
C ALA A 102 1.76 1.49 -6.12
N ILE A 103 3.10 1.47 -6.24
CA ILE A 103 3.88 2.46 -6.98
C ILE A 103 3.50 2.49 -8.47
N GLN A 104 3.37 1.33 -9.10
CA GLN A 104 2.99 1.26 -10.53
C GLN A 104 1.57 1.78 -10.75
N ILE A 105 0.62 1.41 -9.90
CA ILE A 105 -0.78 1.85 -9.98
C ILE A 105 -0.88 3.34 -9.65
N TRP A 106 -0.04 3.86 -8.76
CA TRP A 106 0.04 5.29 -8.45
C TRP A 106 0.33 6.11 -9.71
N ASN A 107 1.28 5.69 -10.54
CA ASN A 107 1.58 6.38 -11.80
C ASN A 107 0.34 6.45 -12.72
N ILE A 108 -0.39 5.34 -12.87
CA ILE A 108 -1.64 5.30 -13.65
C ILE A 108 -2.72 6.22 -13.05
N ARG A 109 -2.80 6.29 -11.72
CA ARG A 109 -3.72 7.19 -11.01
C ARG A 109 -3.45 8.65 -11.38
N GLU A 110 -2.18 9.08 -11.31
CA GLU A 110 -1.79 10.46 -11.65
C GLU A 110 -2.00 10.76 -13.14
N ASN A 111 -1.77 9.79 -14.02
CA ASN A 111 -2.08 9.90 -15.44
C ASN A 111 -3.57 10.13 -15.70
N TYR A 112 -4.45 9.40 -15.01
CA TYR A 112 -5.90 9.63 -15.10
C TYR A 112 -6.31 10.99 -14.54
N LEU A 113 -5.73 11.44 -13.42
CA LEU A 113 -6.00 12.77 -12.87
C LEU A 113 -5.60 13.89 -13.85
N SER A 114 -4.42 13.74 -14.46
CA SER A 114 -3.92 14.66 -15.48
C SER A 114 -4.86 14.68 -16.69
N LEU A 115 -5.30 13.50 -17.17
CA LEU A 115 -6.25 13.41 -18.27
C LEU A 115 -7.59 14.07 -17.95
N LEU A 116 -8.14 13.87 -16.74
CA LEU A 116 -9.36 14.57 -16.31
C LEU A 116 -9.18 16.10 -16.29
N THR A 117 -8.00 16.57 -15.90
CA THR A 117 -7.65 18.00 -15.92
C THR A 117 -7.56 18.54 -17.34
N ASP A 118 -6.94 17.79 -18.26
CA ASP A 118 -6.87 18.13 -19.68
C ASP A 118 -8.26 18.17 -20.34
N ILE A 119 -9.13 17.21 -19.97
CA ILE A 119 -10.53 17.19 -20.40
C ILE A 119 -11.26 18.45 -19.92
N GLN A 120 -11.15 18.80 -18.64
CA GLN A 120 -11.82 19.97 -18.06
C GLN A 120 -11.30 21.30 -18.63
N SER A 121 -10.02 21.37 -18.97
CA SER A 121 -9.38 22.57 -19.55
C SER A 121 -9.68 22.77 -21.05
N ASN A 122 -10.38 21.83 -21.70
CA ASN A 122 -10.69 21.87 -23.13
C ASN A 122 -9.45 21.96 -24.05
N THR A 123 -8.31 21.43 -23.60
CA THR A 123 -7.03 21.52 -24.32
C THR A 123 -6.79 20.37 -25.31
N ILE A 124 -7.54 19.28 -25.20
CA ILE A 124 -7.39 18.06 -26.01
C ILE A 124 -8.67 17.68 -26.77
N SER A 125 -8.50 17.01 -27.92
CA SER A 125 -9.60 16.51 -28.75
C SER A 125 -10.19 15.20 -28.21
N ILE A 126 -11.38 14.80 -28.69
CA ILE A 126 -12.04 13.56 -28.28
C ILE A 126 -11.20 12.33 -28.64
N GLU A 127 -10.56 12.35 -29.81
CA GLU A 127 -9.70 11.26 -30.30
C GLU A 127 -8.50 11.06 -29.37
N GLN A 128 -7.88 12.16 -28.93
CA GLN A 128 -6.75 12.12 -27.99
C GLN A 128 -7.17 11.60 -26.61
N ILE A 129 -8.38 11.95 -26.15
CA ILE A 129 -8.93 11.43 -24.88
C ILE A 129 -9.08 9.92 -24.95
N ILE A 130 -9.67 9.40 -26.04
CA ILE A 130 -9.88 7.98 -26.27
C ILE A 130 -8.55 7.23 -26.33
N GLU A 131 -7.59 7.73 -27.10
CA GLU A 131 -6.26 7.12 -27.25
C GLU A 131 -5.54 6.99 -25.90
N ARG A 132 -5.50 8.08 -25.11
CA ARG A 132 -4.86 8.06 -23.78
C ARG A 132 -5.58 7.14 -22.80
N ARG A 133 -6.91 7.15 -22.80
CA ARG A 133 -7.71 6.22 -21.97
C ARG A 133 -7.33 4.77 -22.27
N ASP A 134 -7.33 4.40 -23.54
CA ASP A 134 -7.07 3.02 -23.98
C ASP A 134 -5.63 2.60 -23.66
N LEU A 135 -4.67 3.52 -23.81
CA LEU A 135 -3.28 3.34 -23.38
C LEU A 135 -3.21 3.05 -21.86
N TYR A 136 -3.82 3.88 -21.02
CA TYR A 136 -3.76 3.68 -19.56
C TYR A 136 -4.45 2.39 -19.12
N GLN A 137 -5.54 2.00 -19.77
CA GLN A 137 -6.20 0.72 -19.50
C GLN A 137 -5.32 -0.47 -19.87
N LYS A 138 -4.59 -0.38 -20.99
CA LYS A 138 -3.63 -1.40 -21.42
C LYS A 138 -2.46 -1.51 -20.44
N GLU A 139 -1.87 -0.38 -20.03
CA GLU A 139 -0.79 -0.37 -19.04
C GLU A 139 -1.26 -0.93 -17.70
N LEU A 140 -2.46 -0.54 -17.24
CA LEU A 140 -3.04 -1.04 -16.00
C LEU A 140 -3.28 -2.56 -16.05
N PHE A 141 -3.69 -3.09 -17.20
CA PHE A 141 -3.84 -4.54 -17.40
C PHE A 141 -2.51 -5.28 -17.25
N GLU A 142 -1.42 -4.76 -17.83
CA GLU A 142 -0.09 -5.37 -17.67
C GLU A 142 0.38 -5.36 -16.20
N ILE A 143 0.15 -4.25 -15.48
CA ILE A 143 0.44 -4.16 -14.04
C ILE A 143 -0.35 -5.21 -13.25
N TYR A 144 -1.63 -5.39 -13.55
CA TYR A 144 -2.48 -6.35 -12.84
C TYR A 144 -2.07 -7.81 -13.05
N LYS A 145 -1.42 -8.18 -14.16
CA LYS A 145 -0.90 -9.54 -14.36
C LYS A 145 0.17 -9.92 -13.33
N GLY A 146 1.01 -8.95 -12.95
CA GLY A 146 2.09 -9.16 -11.98
C GLY A 146 1.68 -8.93 -10.52
N THR A 147 0.46 -8.44 -10.29
CA THR A 147 0.04 -7.94 -8.99
C THR A 147 -0.53 -9.06 -8.10
N PRO A 148 -0.07 -9.19 -6.84
CA PRO A 148 -0.64 -10.14 -5.89
C PRO A 148 -2.09 -9.81 -5.52
N ARG A 149 -2.87 -10.84 -5.19
CA ARG A 149 -4.27 -10.68 -4.72
C ARG A 149 -4.33 -9.84 -3.43
N THR A 150 -5.22 -8.86 -3.40
CA THR A 150 -5.57 -8.11 -2.19
C THR A 150 -6.49 -8.91 -1.27
N PHE A 151 -6.63 -8.48 -0.01
CA PHE A 151 -7.51 -9.14 0.97
C PHE A 151 -8.47 -8.15 1.66
N SER A 152 -9.61 -8.67 2.12
CA SER A 152 -10.75 -7.88 2.63
C SER A 152 -10.39 -6.88 3.73
N LYS A 153 -9.52 -7.28 4.66
CA LYS A 153 -9.04 -6.40 5.75
C LYS A 153 -8.31 -5.17 5.22
N ALA A 154 -7.50 -5.31 4.17
CA ALA A 154 -6.83 -4.18 3.54
C ALA A 154 -7.82 -3.26 2.82
N TYR A 155 -8.79 -3.84 2.10
CA TYR A 155 -9.83 -3.07 1.41
C TYR A 155 -10.69 -2.24 2.39
N SER A 156 -11.06 -2.82 3.53
CA SER A 156 -11.79 -2.10 4.58
C SER A 156 -10.98 -0.95 5.15
N LYS A 157 -9.68 -1.15 5.43
CA LYS A 157 -8.78 -0.07 5.88
C LYS A 157 -8.60 1.01 4.81
N ALA A 158 -8.48 0.63 3.54
CA ALA A 158 -8.38 1.57 2.44
C ALA A 158 -9.67 2.40 2.30
N THR A 159 -10.83 1.76 2.41
CA THR A 159 -12.13 2.44 2.38
C THR A 159 -12.23 3.47 3.51
N LYS A 160 -11.84 3.12 4.73
CA LYS A 160 -11.80 4.04 5.86
C LYS A 160 -10.86 5.23 5.59
N ALA A 161 -9.63 4.94 5.15
CA ALA A 161 -8.63 5.96 4.81
C ALA A 161 -9.11 6.96 3.75
N LEU A 162 -9.80 6.48 2.72
CA LEU A 162 -10.28 7.31 1.63
C LEU A 162 -11.55 8.11 1.98
N LYS A 163 -12.49 7.49 2.69
CA LYS A 163 -13.80 8.11 2.96
C LYS A 163 -13.83 8.96 4.23
N GLU A 164 -13.09 8.56 5.27
CA GLU A 164 -13.16 9.19 6.58
C GLU A 164 -11.94 10.06 6.88
N CYS A 165 -10.76 9.66 6.38
CA CYS A 165 -9.51 10.38 6.65
C CYS A 165 -9.07 11.28 5.50
N GLU A 166 -9.82 11.32 4.40
CA GLU A 166 -9.54 12.16 3.23
C GLU A 166 -8.09 12.03 2.70
N GLU A 167 -7.47 10.84 2.82
CA GLU A 167 -6.03 10.65 2.53
C GLU A 167 -5.60 10.99 1.07
N LEU A 168 -6.54 11.30 0.18
CA LEU A 168 -6.28 11.69 -1.22
C LEU A 168 -6.95 13.00 -1.64
N THR A 169 -7.59 13.72 -0.73
CA THR A 169 -8.22 15.01 -0.99
C THR A 169 -7.72 16.01 0.02
N PHE A 170 -7.38 17.21 -0.43
CA PHE A 170 -6.85 18.25 0.43
C PHE A 170 -7.68 19.51 0.24
N SER A 171 -8.00 20.18 1.34
CA SER A 171 -8.49 21.55 1.31
C SER A 171 -7.38 22.52 0.89
N ASP A 172 -7.76 23.67 0.32
CA ASP A 172 -6.79 24.72 -0.02
C ASP A 172 -5.97 25.15 1.22
N SER A 173 -6.55 25.10 2.43
CA SER A 173 -5.86 25.41 3.67
C SER A 173 -4.76 24.41 4.03
N GLU A 174 -4.99 23.12 3.83
CA GLU A 174 -3.99 22.07 4.07
C GLU A 174 -2.84 22.18 3.08
N ILE A 175 -3.15 22.45 1.81
CA ILE A 175 -2.14 22.67 0.76
C ILE A 175 -1.29 23.91 1.11
N ASP A 176 -1.93 25.02 1.49
CA ASP A 176 -1.24 26.28 1.75
C ASP A 176 -0.22 26.18 2.90
N ILE A 177 -0.46 25.33 3.91
CA ILE A 177 0.48 25.07 5.01
C ILE A 177 1.79 24.47 4.48
N LEU A 178 1.72 23.63 3.44
CA LEU A 178 2.86 22.97 2.82
C LEU A 178 3.63 23.89 1.85
N LEU A 179 3.03 25.00 1.43
CA LEU A 179 3.57 25.91 0.43
C LEU A 179 4.30 27.13 1.04
N PRO A 180 5.36 27.64 0.39
CA PRO A 180 5.91 28.96 0.66
C PRO A 180 4.84 30.05 0.55
N LYS A 181 4.95 31.11 1.36
CA LYS A 181 3.93 32.18 1.47
C LYS A 181 3.47 32.76 0.12
N SER A 182 4.35 32.83 -0.88
CA SER A 182 4.08 33.37 -2.22
C SER A 182 3.20 32.48 -3.10
N LEU A 183 3.07 31.19 -2.79
CA LEU A 183 2.31 30.22 -3.58
C LEU A 183 0.96 29.86 -2.93
N ARG A 184 0.64 30.45 -1.77
CA ARG A 184 -0.60 30.20 -1.04
C ARG A 184 -1.79 30.88 -1.70
N LYS A 185 -2.92 30.19 -1.79
CA LYS A 185 -4.17 30.76 -2.33
C LYS A 185 -4.89 31.66 -1.31
N SER A 186 -4.83 31.31 -0.02
CA SER A 186 -5.53 32.02 1.07
C SER A 186 -4.96 33.42 1.36
N ASN A 187 -3.79 33.74 0.80
CA ASN A 187 -3.14 35.05 0.92
C ASN A 187 -3.46 36.01 -0.25
N LYS A 188 -4.39 35.62 -1.15
CA LYS A 188 -4.92 36.52 -2.19
C LYS A 188 -6.26 37.12 -1.78
#